data_AF-A0A0W0Y4N3-F1
#
_entry.id   AF-A0A0W0Y4N3-F1
#
_cell.length_a   1.000
_cell.length_b   1.000
_cell.length_c   1.000
_cell.angle_alpha   90.00
_cell.angle_beta   90.00
_cell.angle_gamma   90.00
#
_symmetry.space_group_name_H-M   'P 1'
#
loop_
_entity.id
_entity.type
_entity.pdbx_description
1 polymer ?
#
loop_
_entity_poly.entity_id
_entity_poly.type
_entity_poly.pdbx_seq_one_letter_code
_entity_poly.pdbx_strand_id
1 'polypeptide(L)'
;MNRLLFLLISGLSTAAHAGETSSSCEGLPYLIHKTCQRLHKIWTEGSNELYGTGYAWHNRYTYDKERLKTYNEQAWGGGLGKGFYDEDNDWHGLYAIAFLDSHKNIEPALGYAFLKVAHLSENLRLGGGYSVLVTARPDIFKGIPFPGVLPWLSINYRHASIGATYIPGAQGAGNVLFIFGKWTFEKL
;
A
#
# COMPACT_ATOMS: atom_id res chain seq x y z
N MET A 1 -29.40 -56.10 1.66
CA MET A 1 -28.31 -55.23 2.12
C MET A 1 -28.22 -54.06 1.13
N ASN A 2 -28.85 -52.94 1.48
CA ASN A 2 -28.94 -51.71 0.68
C ASN A 2 -27.58 -51.07 0.48
N ARG A 3 -27.22 -50.67 -0.75
CA ARG A 3 -26.47 -49.42 -1.04
C ARG A 3 -26.83 -48.90 -2.44
N LEU A 4 -27.88 -48.08 -2.53
CA LEU A 4 -28.09 -47.17 -3.66
C LEU A 4 -27.19 -45.95 -3.42
N LEU A 5 -26.31 -45.66 -4.38
CA LEU A 5 -25.45 -44.50 -4.43
C LEU A 5 -26.18 -43.39 -5.19
N PHE A 6 -26.62 -42.33 -4.50
CA PHE A 6 -27.11 -41.10 -5.15
C PHE A 6 -26.01 -40.02 -5.05
N LEU A 7 -25.41 -39.69 -6.18
CA LEU A 7 -24.53 -38.53 -6.38
C LEU A 7 -25.42 -37.32 -6.69
N LEU A 8 -25.54 -36.38 -5.75
CA LEU A 8 -26.09 -35.05 -6.00
C LEU A 8 -24.98 -34.16 -6.55
N ILE A 9 -25.05 -33.85 -7.85
CA ILE A 9 -24.27 -32.78 -8.47
C ILE A 9 -25.07 -31.49 -8.26
N SER A 10 -24.77 -30.76 -7.19
CA SER A 10 -25.25 -29.39 -7.03
C SER A 10 -24.42 -28.48 -7.94
N GLY A 11 -24.98 -28.15 -9.11
CA GLY A 11 -24.47 -27.09 -9.97
C GLY A 11 -24.53 -25.75 -9.23
N LEU A 12 -23.35 -25.25 -8.83
CA LEU A 12 -23.20 -23.85 -8.45
C LEU A 12 -23.25 -23.03 -9.74
N SER A 13 -24.41 -22.41 -9.99
CA SER A 13 -24.54 -21.38 -11.00
C SER A 13 -23.61 -20.22 -10.64
N THR A 14 -22.52 -20.06 -11.39
CA THR A 14 -21.71 -18.84 -11.38
C THR A 14 -22.57 -17.72 -11.99
N ALA A 15 -23.22 -16.93 -11.14
CA ALA A 15 -23.74 -15.64 -11.56
C ALA A 15 -22.54 -14.71 -11.82
N ALA A 16 -22.06 -14.70 -13.07
CA ALA A 16 -21.14 -13.69 -13.56
C ALA A 16 -21.82 -12.32 -13.43
N HIS A 17 -21.53 -11.58 -12.36
CA HIS A 17 -21.84 -10.15 -12.27
C HIS A 17 -20.81 -9.40 -13.11
N ALA A 18 -21.04 -9.37 -14.42
CA ALA A 18 -20.39 -8.43 -15.31
C ALA A 18 -21.30 -7.19 -15.43
N GLY A 19 -20.88 -6.06 -14.84
CA GLY A 19 -21.41 -4.74 -15.19
C GLY A 19 -22.17 -3.99 -14.09
N GLU A 20 -21.51 -3.60 -13.00
CA GLU A 20 -21.95 -2.49 -12.13
C GLU A 20 -20.79 -1.51 -11.94
N THR A 21 -20.38 -0.80 -13.00
CA THR A 21 -19.20 0.08 -12.94
C THR A 21 -19.48 1.57 -13.15
N SER A 22 -20.74 1.98 -13.38
CA SER A 22 -21.07 3.41 -13.59
C SER A 22 -21.81 4.08 -12.42
N SER A 23 -22.72 3.37 -11.74
CA SER A 23 -23.69 4.02 -10.83
C SER A 23 -23.08 4.63 -9.56
N SER A 24 -22.01 4.05 -9.01
CA SER A 24 -21.47 4.46 -7.70
C SER A 24 -20.71 5.79 -7.70
N CYS A 25 -20.26 6.26 -8.86
CA CYS A 25 -19.50 7.50 -9.00
C CYS A 25 -20.27 8.58 -9.78
N GLU A 26 -21.50 8.31 -10.22
CA GLU A 26 -22.35 9.25 -10.99
C GLU A 26 -22.71 10.50 -10.16
N GLY A 27 -22.83 11.65 -10.83
CA GLY A 27 -23.22 12.93 -10.20
C GLY A 27 -22.12 13.66 -9.43
N LEU A 28 -20.91 13.09 -9.33
CA LEU A 28 -19.77 13.74 -8.67
C LEU A 28 -19.11 14.80 -9.56
N PRO A 29 -18.56 15.90 -8.99
CA PRO A 29 -17.71 16.84 -9.72
C PRO A 29 -16.57 16.12 -10.43
N TYR A 30 -16.18 16.60 -11.63
CA TYR A 30 -15.25 15.93 -12.54
C TYR A 30 -13.99 15.34 -11.88
N LEU A 31 -13.34 16.11 -10.99
CA LEU A 31 -12.12 15.66 -10.31
C LEU A 31 -12.39 14.51 -9.33
N ILE A 32 -13.49 14.58 -8.58
CA ILE A 32 -13.88 13.55 -7.61
C ILE A 32 -14.36 12.30 -8.35
N HIS A 33 -15.08 12.48 -9.45
CA HIS A 33 -15.51 11.38 -10.31
C HIS A 33 -14.33 10.55 -10.81
N LYS A 34 -13.27 11.20 -11.33
CA LYS A 34 -12.06 10.50 -11.78
C LYS A 34 -11.36 9.75 -10.66
N THR A 35 -11.23 10.36 -9.48
CA THR A 35 -10.63 9.70 -8.31
C THR A 35 -11.47 8.50 -7.87
N CYS A 36 -12.80 8.64 -7.81
CA CYS A 36 -13.73 7.57 -7.47
C CYS A 36 -13.59 6.38 -8.42
N GLN A 37 -13.60 6.63 -9.74
CA GLN A 37 -13.40 5.60 -10.75
C GLN A 37 -12.04 4.91 -10.61
N ARG A 38 -10.98 5.67 -10.35
CA ARG A 38 -9.64 5.10 -10.16
C ARG A 38 -9.58 4.20 -8.93
N LEU A 39 -10.14 4.63 -7.81
CA LEU A 39 -10.23 3.83 -6.59
C LEU A 39 -11.05 2.56 -6.81
N HIS A 40 -12.16 2.68 -7.53
CA HIS A 40 -13.00 1.53 -7.88
C HIS A 40 -12.23 0.51 -8.71
N LYS A 41 -11.54 0.93 -9.79
CA LYS A 41 -10.69 0.05 -10.60
C LYS A 41 -9.61 -0.64 -9.78
N ILE A 42 -8.89 0.09 -8.93
CA ILE A 42 -7.87 -0.53 -8.04
C ILE A 42 -8.53 -1.61 -7.18
N TRP A 43 -9.70 -1.34 -6.61
CA TRP A 43 -10.39 -2.27 -5.73
C TRP A 43 -10.90 -3.53 -6.46
N THR A 44 -11.53 -3.35 -7.62
CA THR A 44 -12.21 -4.42 -8.35
C THR A 44 -11.28 -5.17 -9.30
N GLU A 45 -10.33 -4.51 -9.94
CA GLU A 45 -9.45 -5.08 -10.98
C GLU A 45 -8.02 -5.28 -10.47
N GLY A 46 -7.60 -4.57 -9.42
CA GLY A 46 -6.23 -4.65 -8.90
C GLY A 46 -5.85 -6.01 -8.29
N SER A 47 -4.59 -6.40 -8.53
CA SER A 47 -3.94 -7.56 -7.92
C SER A 47 -3.80 -7.39 -6.41
N ASN A 48 -3.78 -8.48 -5.66
CA ASN A 48 -3.57 -8.44 -4.22
C ASN A 48 -2.09 -8.24 -3.91
N GLU A 49 -1.80 -7.53 -2.83
CA GLU A 49 -0.45 -7.24 -2.40
C GLU A 49 -0.28 -7.49 -0.90
N LEU A 50 0.82 -8.16 -0.54
CA LEU A 50 1.27 -8.32 0.83
C LEU A 50 2.46 -7.41 1.07
N TYR A 51 2.39 -6.60 2.12
CA TYR A 51 3.46 -5.69 2.54
C TYR A 51 4.16 -6.25 3.78
N GLY A 52 5.48 -6.23 3.76
CA GLY A 52 6.33 -6.53 4.92
C GLY A 52 7.23 -5.33 5.21
N THR A 53 7.22 -4.83 6.44
CA THR A 53 8.05 -3.69 6.85
C THR A 53 9.13 -4.18 7.81
N GLY A 54 10.26 -3.47 7.89
CA GLY A 54 11.32 -3.91 8.80
C GLY A 54 12.42 -2.91 9.10
N TYR A 55 12.57 -1.83 8.32
CA TYR A 55 13.67 -0.91 8.52
C TYR A 55 13.29 0.56 8.33
N ALA A 56 13.62 1.36 9.33
CA ALA A 56 13.51 2.82 9.32
C ALA A 56 14.85 3.43 9.72
N TRP A 57 15.51 4.13 8.78
CA TRP A 57 16.78 4.80 9.02
C TRP A 57 16.55 6.28 9.31
N HIS A 58 16.97 6.73 10.48
CA HIS A 58 16.96 8.15 10.84
C HIS A 58 18.19 8.86 10.26
N ASN A 59 18.00 10.04 9.66
CA ASN A 59 19.10 10.77 9.05
C ASN A 59 20.19 11.14 10.06
N ARG A 60 21.39 10.59 9.87
CA ARG A 60 22.54 10.78 10.78
C ARG A 60 23.08 12.21 10.80
N TYR A 61 22.74 13.03 9.81
CA TYR A 61 23.08 14.46 9.78
C TYR A 61 22.06 15.33 10.54
N THR A 62 20.91 14.78 10.91
CA THR A 62 19.84 15.51 11.60
C THR A 62 19.72 15.13 13.08
N TYR A 63 20.01 13.87 13.41
CA TYR A 63 19.82 13.33 14.76
C TYR A 63 21.15 13.11 15.48
N ASP A 64 21.24 13.61 16.71
CA ASP A 64 22.37 13.32 17.59
C ASP A 64 22.48 11.84 17.94
N LYS A 65 23.71 11.35 18.08
CA LYS A 65 24.00 9.93 18.36
C LYS A 65 23.30 9.41 19.61
N GLU A 66 23.21 10.21 20.67
CA GLU A 66 22.56 9.79 21.91
C GLU A 66 21.04 9.62 21.73
N ARG A 67 20.41 10.51 20.95
CA ARG A 67 18.98 10.39 20.61
C ARG A 67 18.73 9.15 19.74
N LEU A 68 19.58 8.89 18.75
CA LEU A 68 19.47 7.72 17.88
C LEU A 68 19.52 6.38 18.64
N LYS A 69 20.31 6.29 19.72
CA LYS A 69 20.36 5.07 20.56
C LYS A 69 19.03 4.75 21.24
N THR A 70 18.17 5.76 21.42
CA THR A 70 16.84 5.57 22.03
C THR A 70 15.78 5.13 21.02
N TYR A 71 16.06 5.28 19.71
CA TYR A 71 15.08 5.01 18.67
C TYR A 71 15.11 3.59 18.15
N ASN A 72 13.92 3.09 17.88
CA ASN A 72 13.71 1.85 17.15
C ASN A 72 13.85 2.10 15.64
N GLU A 73 14.82 1.43 15.02
CA GLU A 73 14.98 1.40 13.55
C GLU A 73 14.46 0.08 12.95
N GLN A 74 14.03 -0.85 13.80
CA GLN A 74 13.40 -2.10 13.40
C GLN A 74 11.90 -1.88 13.29
N ALA A 75 11.48 -1.29 12.17
CA ALA A 75 10.08 -0.97 11.91
C ALA A 75 9.29 -2.19 11.45
N TRP A 76 9.35 -3.27 12.24
CA TRP A 76 8.67 -4.53 11.96
C TRP A 76 7.16 -4.36 11.90
N GLY A 77 6.56 -5.05 10.95
CA GLY A 77 5.13 -4.93 10.67
C GLY A 77 4.80 -5.41 9.27
N GLY A 78 3.65 -4.98 8.78
CA GLY A 78 3.18 -5.37 7.46
C GLY A 78 1.73 -5.00 7.26
N GLY A 79 1.16 -5.52 6.18
CA GLY A 79 -0.24 -5.30 5.87
C GLY A 79 -0.60 -5.76 4.47
N LEU A 80 -1.73 -5.27 3.99
CA LEU A 80 -2.33 -5.70 2.73
C LEU A 80 -2.60 -4.50 1.84
N GLY A 81 -2.67 -4.77 0.55
CA GLY A 81 -3.05 -3.75 -0.43
C GLY A 81 -3.54 -4.32 -1.73
N LYS A 82 -3.80 -3.40 -2.66
CA LYS A 82 -4.13 -3.68 -4.04
C LYS A 82 -3.31 -2.80 -4.96
N GLY A 83 -2.77 -3.40 -6.01
CA GLY A 83 -1.99 -2.73 -7.05
C GLY A 83 -2.65 -2.86 -8.42
N PHE A 84 -2.67 -1.77 -9.18
CA PHE A 84 -3.24 -1.70 -10.52
C PHE A 84 -2.29 -0.90 -11.42
N TYR A 85 -1.95 -1.46 -12.59
CA TYR A 85 -1.26 -0.72 -13.64
C TYR A 85 -2.31 -0.14 -14.58
N ASP A 86 -2.16 1.13 -14.90
CA ASP A 86 -3.12 1.84 -15.72
C ASP A 86 -2.78 1.81 -17.21
N GLU A 87 -3.55 2.56 -17.99
CA GLU A 87 -3.44 2.58 -19.44
C GLU A 87 -2.07 3.10 -19.93
N ASP A 88 -1.37 3.91 -19.12
CA ASP A 88 -0.02 4.41 -19.40
C ASP A 88 1.08 3.50 -18.85
N ASN A 89 0.71 2.35 -18.26
CA ASN A 89 1.56 1.45 -17.49
C ASN A 89 2.20 2.09 -16.25
N ASP A 90 1.55 3.13 -15.70
CA ASP A 90 1.90 3.69 -14.39
C ASP A 90 1.18 2.89 -13.28
N TRP A 91 1.79 2.83 -12.09
CA TRP A 91 1.27 1.99 -11.00
C TRP A 91 0.47 2.81 -9.99
N HIS A 92 -0.67 2.26 -9.59
CA HIS A 92 -1.58 2.79 -8.59
C HIS A 92 -1.77 1.76 -7.48
N GLY A 93 -1.72 2.20 -6.23
CA GLY A 93 -1.82 1.32 -5.08
C GLY A 93 -2.76 1.84 -4.01
N LEU A 94 -3.53 0.93 -3.40
CA LEU A 94 -4.16 1.13 -2.09
C LEU A 94 -3.48 0.21 -1.09
N TYR A 95 -3.13 0.72 0.08
CA TYR A 95 -2.47 -0.08 1.11
C TYR A 95 -2.98 0.27 2.50
N ALA A 96 -3.03 -0.75 3.36
CA ALA A 96 -3.24 -0.62 4.79
C ALA A 96 -2.14 -1.44 5.48
N ILE A 97 -1.25 -0.75 6.19
CA ILE A 97 -0.12 -1.36 6.91
C ILE A 97 -0.13 -0.90 8.37
N ALA A 98 0.50 -1.68 9.23
CA ALA A 98 0.83 -1.28 10.59
C ALA A 98 2.25 -1.74 10.92
N PHE A 99 3.01 -0.89 11.60
CA PHE A 99 4.42 -1.15 11.92
C PHE A 99 4.81 -0.53 13.26
N LEU A 100 5.96 -0.94 13.80
CA LEU A 100 6.52 -0.33 15.01
C LEU A 100 7.22 1.00 14.68
N ASP A 101 6.81 2.07 15.36
CA ASP A 101 7.41 3.41 15.22
C ASP A 101 8.75 3.52 15.98
N SER A 102 9.34 4.72 15.98
CA SER A 102 10.62 5.01 16.66
C SER A 102 10.57 4.80 18.18
N HIS A 103 9.38 4.81 18.79
CA HIS A 103 9.13 4.56 20.21
C HIS A 103 8.54 3.16 20.48
N LYS A 104 8.55 2.27 19.47
CA LYS A 104 7.99 0.91 19.51
C LYS A 104 6.47 0.85 19.73
N ASN A 105 5.75 1.91 19.41
CA ASN A 105 4.30 1.89 19.35
C ASN A 105 3.83 1.37 17.98
N ILE A 106 2.63 0.81 17.92
CA ILE A 106 1.99 0.45 16.65
C ILE A 106 1.53 1.74 15.96
N GLU A 107 2.02 1.96 14.74
CA GLU A 107 1.63 3.04 13.85
C GLU A 107 0.90 2.45 12.62
N PRO A 108 -0.43 2.60 12.52
CA PRO A 108 -1.16 2.25 11.31
C PRO A 108 -1.00 3.31 10.23
N ALA A 109 -0.95 2.90 8.97
CA ALA A 109 -0.99 3.80 7.81
C ALA A 109 -1.92 3.22 6.74
N LEU A 110 -2.88 4.03 6.29
CA LEU A 110 -3.79 3.76 5.19
C LEU A 110 -3.52 4.79 4.09
N GLY A 111 -3.27 4.36 2.87
CA GLY A 111 -2.91 5.31 1.81
C GLY A 111 -3.20 4.85 0.40
N TYR A 112 -3.14 5.84 -0.48
CA TYR A 112 -3.10 5.71 -1.92
C TYR A 112 -1.71 6.12 -2.41
N ALA A 113 -1.13 5.35 -3.32
CA ALA A 113 0.14 5.65 -3.96
C ALA A 113 0.03 5.66 -5.49
N PHE A 114 0.79 6.57 -6.11
CA PHE A 114 0.97 6.66 -7.55
C PHE A 114 2.45 6.63 -7.87
N LEU A 115 2.85 5.82 -8.84
CA LEU A 115 4.21 5.76 -9.36
C LEU A 115 4.20 5.84 -10.87
N LYS A 116 5.05 6.71 -11.40
CA LYS A 116 5.47 6.64 -12.79
C LYS A 116 6.46 5.49 -12.94
N VAL A 117 6.26 4.60 -13.92
CA VAL A 117 7.02 3.33 -13.99
C VAL A 117 7.83 3.22 -15.28
N ALA A 118 9.15 3.04 -15.13
CA ALA A 118 10.05 2.64 -16.20
C ALA A 118 10.15 1.11 -16.27
N HIS A 119 9.76 0.53 -17.41
CA HIS A 119 9.81 -0.91 -17.69
C HIS A 119 11.11 -1.26 -18.39
N LEU A 120 12.13 -1.66 -17.61
CA LEU A 120 13.48 -1.91 -18.13
C LEU A 120 13.62 -3.27 -18.81
N SER A 121 12.78 -4.23 -18.42
CA SER A 121 12.61 -5.52 -19.09
C SER A 121 11.22 -6.09 -18.75
N GLU A 122 10.87 -7.25 -19.32
CA GLU A 122 9.64 -7.97 -18.97
C GLU A 122 9.48 -8.22 -17.46
N ASN A 123 10.60 -8.35 -16.73
CA ASN A 123 10.59 -8.69 -15.32
C ASN A 123 10.98 -7.53 -14.40
N LEU A 124 11.74 -6.54 -14.88
CA LEU A 124 12.31 -5.48 -14.06
C LEU A 124 11.65 -4.13 -14.31
N ARG A 125 11.12 -3.51 -13.25
CA ARG A 125 10.48 -2.19 -13.30
C ARG A 125 11.00 -1.28 -12.20
N LEU A 126 11.25 -0.01 -12.52
CA LEU A 126 11.59 1.04 -11.57
C LEU A 126 10.44 2.04 -11.49
N GLY A 127 9.96 2.31 -10.27
CA GLY A 127 8.85 3.23 -10.03
C GLY A 127 9.28 4.42 -9.19
N GLY A 128 8.73 5.60 -9.50
CA GLY A 128 8.90 6.80 -8.70
C GLY A 128 7.66 7.68 -8.71
N GLY A 129 7.28 8.20 -7.55
CA GLY A 129 6.11 9.04 -7.39
C GLY A 129 5.83 9.39 -5.95
N TYR A 130 4.57 9.30 -5.52
CA TYR A 130 4.12 9.76 -4.22
C TYR A 130 3.03 8.88 -3.61
N SER A 131 2.89 8.99 -2.29
CA SER A 131 1.77 8.46 -1.52
C SER A 131 1.05 9.60 -0.80
N VAL A 132 -0.26 9.51 -0.73
CA VAL A 132 -1.11 10.29 0.17
C VAL A 132 -1.72 9.31 1.16
N LEU A 133 -1.53 9.57 2.45
CA LEU A 133 -1.90 8.64 3.49
C LEU A 133 -2.52 9.34 4.69
N VAL A 134 -3.19 8.55 5.51
CA VAL A 134 -3.57 8.89 6.87
C VAL A 134 -2.87 7.91 7.80
N THR A 135 -2.27 8.45 8.85
CA THR A 135 -1.62 7.66 9.90
C THR A 135 -1.96 8.21 11.28
N ALA A 136 -1.68 7.44 12.31
CA ALA A 136 -1.91 7.84 13.69
C ALA A 136 -0.77 7.35 14.56
N ARG A 137 -0.33 8.18 15.51
CA ARG A 137 0.70 7.80 16.48
C ARG A 137 0.29 8.27 17.87
N PRO A 138 0.48 7.49 18.93
CA PRO A 138 0.07 7.89 20.28
C PRO A 138 0.85 9.11 20.79
N ASP A 139 2.10 9.27 20.37
CA ASP A 139 2.99 10.38 20.74
C ASP A 139 2.82 11.63 19.86
N ILE A 140 2.05 11.56 18.77
CA ILE A 140 1.74 12.69 17.89
C ILE A 140 0.23 12.95 17.88
N PHE A 141 -0.19 14.20 18.13
CA PHE A 141 -1.62 14.56 18.20
C PHE A 141 -2.46 13.65 19.13
N LYS A 142 -1.84 13.01 20.13
CA LYS A 142 -2.49 12.08 21.07
C LYS A 142 -3.26 10.93 20.37
N GLY A 143 -2.74 10.44 19.24
CA GLY A 143 -3.37 9.35 18.49
C GLY A 143 -4.49 9.77 17.53
N ILE A 144 -4.78 11.08 17.41
CA ILE A 144 -5.72 11.58 16.39
C ILE A 144 -5.08 11.35 15.01
N PRO A 145 -5.77 10.67 14.06
CA PRO A 145 -5.24 10.45 12.73
C PRO A 145 -4.95 11.76 11.99
N PHE A 146 -3.83 11.82 11.29
CA PHE A 146 -3.40 12.99 10.54
C PHE A 146 -2.97 12.59 9.11
N PRO A 147 -3.17 13.49 8.12
CA PRO A 147 -2.78 13.22 6.76
C PRO A 147 -1.27 13.40 6.55
N GLY A 148 -0.74 12.71 5.54
CA GLY A 148 0.64 12.84 5.09
C GLY A 148 0.74 12.71 3.58
N VAL A 149 1.77 13.32 3.00
CA VAL A 149 2.17 13.11 1.60
C VAL A 149 3.66 12.80 1.60
N LEU A 150 4.03 11.68 0.99
CA LEU A 150 5.39 11.17 1.01
C LEU A 150 5.88 10.80 -0.39
N PRO A 151 7.15 11.03 -0.74
CA PRO A 151 7.74 10.44 -1.94
C PRO A 151 7.77 8.91 -1.82
N TRP A 152 7.63 8.20 -2.93
CA TRP A 152 7.68 6.74 -2.98
C TRP A 152 8.53 6.28 -4.16
N LEU A 153 9.47 5.38 -3.88
CA LEU A 153 10.32 4.73 -4.87
C LEU A 153 10.11 3.22 -4.81
N SER A 154 10.23 2.53 -5.94
CA SER A 154 10.18 1.07 -5.98
C SER A 154 11.12 0.47 -7.02
N ILE A 155 11.67 -0.70 -6.66
CA ILE A 155 12.34 -1.62 -7.57
C ILE A 155 11.53 -2.91 -7.55
N ASN A 156 11.06 -3.34 -8.72
CA ASN A 156 10.12 -4.46 -8.83
C ASN A 156 10.73 -5.50 -9.76
N TYR A 157 10.82 -6.75 -9.29
CA TYR A 157 11.24 -7.90 -10.06
C TYR A 157 10.15 -8.98 -10.02
N ARG A 158 9.49 -9.21 -11.15
CA ARG A 158 8.30 -10.09 -11.26
C ARG A 158 7.22 -9.66 -10.26
N HIS A 159 6.97 -10.51 -9.25
CA HIS A 159 5.99 -10.33 -8.19
C HIS A 159 6.56 -9.66 -6.93
N ALA A 160 7.89 -9.67 -6.77
CA ALA A 160 8.57 -9.09 -5.61
C ALA A 160 8.94 -7.64 -5.87
N SER A 161 8.80 -6.79 -4.86
CA SER A 161 9.25 -5.41 -4.92
C SER A 161 9.91 -4.99 -3.61
N ILE A 162 10.92 -4.13 -3.73
CA ILE A 162 11.46 -3.37 -2.61
C ILE A 162 11.03 -1.92 -2.84
N GLY A 163 10.38 -1.34 -1.84
CA GLY A 163 9.94 0.04 -1.85
C GLY A 163 10.59 0.86 -0.74
N ALA A 164 10.67 2.16 -0.98
CA ALA A 164 11.17 3.11 0.00
C ALA A 164 10.38 4.41 -0.03
N THR A 165 10.21 5.02 1.14
CA THR A 165 9.64 6.36 1.30
C THR A 165 10.50 7.18 2.24
N TYR A 166 10.56 8.49 2.03
CA TYR A 166 11.30 9.41 2.90
C TYR A 166 10.33 10.36 3.59
N ILE A 167 10.27 10.29 4.92
CA ILE A 167 9.47 11.18 5.74
C ILE A 167 10.23 12.50 5.90
N PRO A 168 9.76 13.62 5.31
CA PRO A 168 10.44 14.90 5.43
C PRO A 168 10.41 15.41 6.88
N GLY A 169 11.42 16.20 7.23
CA GLY A 169 11.58 16.74 8.57
C GLY A 169 10.64 17.88 8.93
N ALA A 170 10.21 17.90 10.18
CA ALA A 170 9.68 19.08 10.88
C ALA A 170 10.35 19.18 12.27
N GLN A 171 10.09 20.25 13.04
CA GLN A 171 10.71 20.42 14.36
C GLN A 171 10.50 19.20 15.26
N GLY A 172 11.56 18.41 15.46
CA GLY A 172 11.59 17.24 16.33
C GLY A 172 11.18 15.90 15.72
N ALA A 173 10.75 15.82 14.45
CA ALA A 173 10.29 14.59 13.80
C ALA A 173 10.65 14.55 12.30
N GLY A 174 10.62 13.35 11.69
CA GLY A 174 10.90 13.15 10.27
C GLY A 174 12.40 13.04 9.95
N ASN A 175 12.79 13.30 8.70
CA ASN A 175 14.11 12.90 8.16
C ASN A 175 14.39 11.40 8.32
N VAL A 176 13.42 10.57 7.96
CA VAL A 176 13.48 9.12 8.10
C VAL A 176 13.29 8.47 6.74
N LEU A 177 14.18 7.56 6.37
CA LEU A 177 14.00 6.64 5.25
C LEU A 177 13.32 5.37 5.76
N PHE A 178 12.18 5.02 5.20
CA PHE A 178 11.44 3.80 5.53
C PHE A 178 11.46 2.83 4.37
N ILE A 179 11.84 1.57 4.63
CA ILE A 179 12.00 0.52 3.63
C ILE A 179 11.03 -0.63 3.91
N PHE A 180 10.40 -1.13 2.85
CA PHE A 180 9.46 -2.24 2.92
C PHE A 180 9.58 -3.15 1.70
N GLY A 181 9.23 -4.42 1.89
CA GLY A 181 9.00 -5.39 0.85
C GLY A 181 7.54 -5.45 0.46
N LYS A 182 7.27 -5.78 -0.80
CA LYS A 182 5.93 -6.00 -1.34
C LYS A 182 5.91 -7.25 -2.20
N TRP A 183 4.90 -8.10 -2.04
CA TRP A 183 4.66 -9.27 -2.87
C TRP A 183 3.28 -9.16 -3.53
N THR A 184 3.24 -9.14 -4.85
CA THR A 184 2.00 -9.09 -5.64
C THR A 184 1.57 -10.49 -6.05
N PHE A 185 0.29 -10.81 -5.89
CA PHE A 185 -0.28 -12.10 -6.25
C PHE A 185 -1.68 -11.94 -6.85
N GLU A 186 -2.05 -12.88 -7.71
CA GLU A 186 -3.36 -12.90 -8.34
C GLU A 186 -4.47 -13.27 -7.35
N LYS A 187 -5.72 -13.04 -7.76
CA LYS A 187 -6.88 -13.50 -6.99
C LYS A 187 -6.92 -15.03 -7.07
N LEU A 188 -7.07 -15.68 -5.91
CA LEU A 188 -7.37 -17.12 -5.81
C LEU A 188 -8.73 -17.42 -6.43
#